data_AF-A0A183F8S4-F1
#
_entry.id   AF-A0A183F8S4-F1
#
_cell.length_a   1.000
_cell.length_b   1.000
_cell.length_c   1.000
_cell.angle_alpha   90.00
_cell.angle_beta   90.00
_cell.angle_gamma   90.00
#
_symmetry.space_group_name_H-M   'P 1'
#
loop_
_entity.id
_entity.type
_entity.pdbx_description
1 polymer ?
#
loop_
_entity_poly.entity_id
_entity_poly.type
_entity_poly.pdbx_seq_one_letter_code
_entity_poly.pdbx_strand_id
1 'polypeptide(L)'
;MNKYYFHRDQAENVALINDMVAAAKQHNVGTGVYTTERDWNEITNGTSIDNLELWYVHTKPIGHPTAPDFSDFSPFANFKTPQMKQYSQSEWICNALVDRDVYRDEPRNN
;
A
#
# COMPACT_ATOMS: atom_id res chain seq x y z
N MET A 1 15.87 1.15 -22.13
CA MET A 1 15.82 1.33 -20.66
C MET A 1 14.39 1.04 -20.23
N ASN A 2 14.15 -0.06 -19.50
CA ASN A 2 12.79 -0.43 -19.12
C ASN A 2 12.30 0.53 -18.02
N LYS A 3 11.11 1.11 -18.18
CA LYS A 3 10.65 2.28 -17.41
C LYS A 3 10.26 1.97 -15.96
N TYR A 4 10.24 0.70 -15.57
CA TYR A 4 9.79 0.27 -14.25
C TYR A 4 10.81 -0.66 -13.58
N TYR A 5 11.09 -0.40 -12.30
CA TYR A 5 12.18 -0.97 -11.48
C TYR A 5 11.82 -2.32 -10.81
N PHE A 6 10.84 -3.07 -11.33
CA PHE A 6 10.46 -4.38 -10.79
C PHE A 6 10.77 -5.51 -11.77
N HIS A 7 10.93 -6.74 -11.25
CA HIS A 7 11.20 -7.90 -12.08
C HIS A 7 9.99 -8.15 -13.00
N ARG A 8 10.23 -8.38 -14.30
CA ARG A 8 9.13 -8.51 -15.28
C ARG A 8 8.30 -9.77 -15.09
N ASP A 9 8.84 -10.77 -14.39
CA ASP A 9 8.12 -11.99 -14.10
C ASP A 9 7.22 -11.79 -12.86
N GLN A 10 5.91 -11.71 -13.11
CA GLN A 10 4.94 -11.54 -12.04
C GLN A 10 4.84 -12.75 -11.12
N ALA A 11 5.12 -13.97 -11.60
CA ALA A 11 5.11 -15.16 -10.77
C ALA A 11 6.27 -15.15 -9.77
N GLU A 12 7.45 -14.70 -10.21
CA GLU A 12 8.59 -14.51 -9.30
C GLU A 12 8.33 -13.39 -8.28
N ASN A 13 7.69 -12.29 -8.68
CA ASN A 13 7.29 -11.23 -7.75
C ASN A 13 6.33 -11.74 -6.67
N VAL A 14 5.32 -12.50 -7.07
CA VAL A 14 4.34 -13.11 -6.15
C VAL A 14 5.03 -14.13 -5.23
N ALA A 15 5.96 -14.94 -5.74
CA ALA A 15 6.73 -15.87 -4.93
C ALA A 15 7.55 -15.14 -3.86
N LEU A 16 8.25 -14.07 -4.23
CA LEU A 16 9.01 -13.24 -3.30
C LEU A 16 8.13 -12.62 -2.21
N ILE A 17 6.97 -12.08 -2.56
CA ILE A 17 6.02 -11.52 -1.57
C ILE A 17 5.56 -12.61 -0.61
N ASN A 18 5.22 -13.81 -1.10
CA ASN A 18 4.82 -14.93 -0.25
C ASN A 18 5.94 -15.36 0.70
N ASP A 19 7.19 -15.40 0.25
CA ASP A 19 8.35 -15.73 1.08
C ASP A 19 8.55 -14.69 2.20
N MET A 20 8.38 -13.40 1.90
CA MET A 20 8.46 -12.32 2.90
C MET A 20 7.33 -12.45 3.95
N VAL A 21 6.10 -12.70 3.51
CA VAL A 21 4.95 -12.91 4.40
C VAL A 21 5.16 -14.15 5.29
N ALA A 22 5.65 -15.25 4.71
CA ALA A 22 5.94 -16.46 5.46
C ALA A 22 7.02 -16.25 6.52
N ALA A 23 8.10 -15.54 6.18
CA ALA A 23 9.17 -15.19 7.12
C ALA A 23 8.66 -14.29 8.26
N ALA A 24 7.91 -13.22 7.94
CA ALA A 24 7.33 -12.33 8.95
C ALA A 24 6.41 -13.09 9.92
N LYS A 25 5.59 -14.00 9.38
CA LYS A 25 4.71 -14.86 10.19
C LYS A 25 5.49 -15.76 11.15
N GLN A 26 6.63 -16.33 10.74
CA GLN A 26 7.49 -17.13 11.62
C GLN A 26 8.01 -16.33 12.83
N HIS A 27 8.12 -15.01 12.68
CA HIS A 27 8.55 -14.09 13.73
C HIS A 27 7.39 -13.37 14.43
N ASN A 28 6.14 -13.77 14.19
CA ASN A 28 4.94 -13.13 14.74
C ASN A 28 4.88 -11.62 14.42
N VAL A 29 5.31 -11.24 13.22
CA VAL A 29 5.29 -9.88 12.70
C VAL A 29 4.17 -9.76 11.66
N GLY A 30 3.26 -8.79 11.85
CA GLY A 30 2.23 -8.45 10.87
C GLY A 30 2.86 -7.86 9.60
N THR A 31 2.26 -8.13 8.44
CA THR A 31 2.79 -7.65 7.15
C THR A 31 1.75 -6.77 6.47
N GLY A 32 2.21 -5.66 5.89
CA GLY A 32 1.39 -4.78 5.08
C GLY A 32 2.08 -4.44 3.75
N VAL A 33 1.29 -4.06 2.75
CA VAL A 33 1.75 -3.59 1.45
C VAL A 33 1.39 -2.13 1.26
N TYR A 34 2.38 -1.35 0.81
CA TYR A 34 2.21 0.02 0.31
C TYR A 34 2.15 -0.01 -1.21
N THR A 35 1.00 0.34 -1.82
CA THR A 35 0.83 0.24 -3.28
C THR A 35 -0.33 1.05 -3.84
N THR A 36 -0.39 1.18 -5.16
CA THR A 36 -1.61 1.52 -5.91
C THR A 36 -2.24 0.26 -6.52
N GLU A 37 -3.53 0.29 -6.87
CA GLU A 37 -4.15 -0.80 -7.65
C GLU A 37 -3.38 -1.07 -8.96
N ARG A 38 -2.93 0.00 -9.63
CA ARG A 38 -2.18 -0.10 -10.89
C ARG A 38 -0.88 -0.85 -10.68
N ASP A 39 -0.07 -0.43 -9.70
CA ASP A 39 1.24 -1.03 -9.46
C ASP A 39 1.08 -2.47 -8.98
N TRP A 40 0.09 -2.76 -8.13
CA TRP A 40 -0.23 -4.13 -7.75
C TRP A 40 -0.54 -4.99 -8.97
N ASN A 41 -1.44 -4.52 -9.85
CA ASN A 41 -1.79 -5.26 -11.07
C ASN A 41 -0.58 -5.44 -12.00
N GLU A 42 0.28 -4.44 -12.15
CA GLU A 42 1.45 -4.52 -13.01
C GLU A 42 2.50 -5.52 -12.48
N ILE A 43 2.71 -5.53 -11.17
CA ILE A 43 3.74 -6.32 -10.47
C ILE A 43 3.29 -7.76 -10.23
N THR A 44 2.02 -7.98 -9.86
CA THR A 44 1.50 -9.27 -9.38
C THR A 44 0.44 -9.88 -10.29
N ASN A 45 0.07 -9.20 -11.39
CA ASN A 45 -1.07 -9.57 -12.23
C ASN A 45 -2.40 -9.65 -11.44
N GLY A 46 -2.55 -8.81 -10.41
CA GLY A 46 -3.76 -8.75 -9.58
C GLY A 46 -3.94 -9.95 -8.65
N THR A 47 -2.89 -10.72 -8.42
CA THR A 47 -2.93 -11.91 -7.56
C THR A 47 -3.32 -11.53 -6.13
N SER A 48 -4.22 -12.31 -5.53
CA SER A 48 -4.55 -12.21 -4.11
C SER A 48 -3.51 -12.94 -3.26
N ILE A 49 -3.01 -12.27 -2.23
CA ILE A 49 -2.08 -12.83 -1.24
C ILE A 49 -2.66 -12.58 0.14
N ASP A 50 -2.74 -13.62 0.96
CA ASP A 50 -3.36 -13.56 2.29
C ASP A 50 -2.41 -13.01 3.36
N ASN A 51 -2.98 -12.57 4.49
CA ASN A 51 -2.25 -12.02 5.64
C ASN A 51 -1.47 -10.73 5.34
N LEU A 52 -2.01 -9.91 4.43
CA LEU A 52 -1.49 -8.58 4.12
C LEU A 52 -2.50 -7.51 4.51
N GLU A 53 -2.03 -6.52 5.26
CA GLU A 53 -2.72 -5.24 5.42
C GLU A 53 -2.42 -4.31 4.23
N LEU A 54 -3.29 -3.35 3.96
CA LEU A 54 -3.12 -2.42 2.85
C LEU A 54 -2.92 -0.98 3.34
N TRP A 55 -1.83 -0.37 2.90
CA TRP A 55 -1.60 1.07 2.87
C TRP A 55 -1.68 1.53 1.41
N TYR A 56 -2.85 2.01 0.97
CA TYR A 56 -3.01 2.39 -0.44
C TYR A 56 -2.58 3.83 -0.70
N VAL A 57 -2.10 4.08 -1.91
CA VAL A 57 -1.72 5.41 -2.36
C VAL A 57 -2.80 5.98 -3.24
N HIS A 58 -3.33 7.13 -2.86
CA HIS A 58 -4.20 7.92 -3.72
C HIS A 58 -3.92 9.40 -3.47
N THR A 59 -3.00 9.95 -4.27
CA THR A 59 -2.56 11.34 -4.20
C THR A 59 -2.84 12.05 -5.53
N LYS A 60 -2.91 13.38 -5.53
CA LYS A 60 -2.79 14.18 -6.77
C LYS A 60 -1.39 14.83 -6.80
N PRO A 61 -1.04 15.60 -7.86
CA PRO A 61 0.22 16.32 -7.91
C PRO A 61 0.47 17.17 -6.66
N ILE A 62 1.74 17.47 -6.41
CA ILE A 62 2.23 18.22 -5.24
C ILE A 62 1.36 19.46 -4.97
N GLY A 63 0.95 19.64 -3.72
CA GLY A 63 0.10 20.76 -3.29
C GLY A 63 -1.41 20.54 -3.48
N HIS A 64 -1.83 19.37 -3.98
CA HIS A 64 -3.24 19.03 -4.18
C HIS A 64 -3.62 17.73 -3.45
N PRO A 65 -3.67 17.72 -2.10
CA PRO A 65 -4.06 16.53 -1.36
C PRO A 65 -5.46 16.04 -1.75
N THR A 66 -5.70 14.73 -1.64
CA THR A 66 -7.05 14.16 -1.67
C THR A 66 -7.67 14.21 -0.28
N ALA A 67 -8.94 13.82 -0.15
CA ALA A 67 -9.58 13.75 1.17
C ALA A 67 -8.80 12.80 2.09
N PRO A 68 -8.55 13.17 3.37
CA PRO A 68 -7.88 12.32 4.35
C PRO A 68 -8.87 11.31 4.94
N ASP A 69 -9.55 10.55 4.08
CA ASP A 69 -10.48 9.50 4.41
C ASP A 69 -10.42 8.37 3.37
N PHE A 70 -11.24 7.33 3.58
CA PHE A 70 -11.28 6.12 2.76
C PHE A 70 -12.43 6.11 1.74
N SER A 71 -13.11 7.23 1.53
CA SER A 71 -14.32 7.30 0.69
C SER A 71 -14.05 7.07 -0.80
N ASP A 72 -12.81 7.24 -1.23
CA ASP A 72 -12.34 7.03 -2.60
C ASP A 72 -11.68 5.65 -2.82
N PHE A 73 -11.67 4.78 -1.81
CA PHE A 73 -11.11 3.45 -1.95
C PHE A 73 -12.00 2.56 -2.82
N SER A 74 -11.39 1.95 -3.84
CA SER A 74 -11.98 0.85 -4.61
C SER A 74 -11.25 -0.44 -4.28
N PRO A 75 -11.95 -1.52 -3.87
CA PRO A 75 -11.34 -2.82 -3.61
C PRO A 75 -10.60 -3.38 -4.83
N PHE A 76 -9.44 -3.98 -4.60
CA PHE A 76 -8.67 -4.70 -5.62
C PHE A 76 -8.00 -5.94 -5.00
N ALA A 77 -7.75 -6.96 -5.82
CA ALA A 77 -7.34 -8.29 -5.37
C ALA A 77 -8.25 -8.79 -4.23
N ASN A 78 -7.70 -9.13 -3.07
CA ASN A 78 -8.44 -9.47 -1.85
C ASN A 78 -8.51 -8.32 -0.82
N PHE A 79 -7.99 -7.13 -1.14
CA PHE A 79 -8.02 -5.97 -0.24
C PHE A 79 -9.40 -5.31 -0.24
N LYS A 80 -10.17 -5.57 0.82
CA LYS A 80 -11.53 -5.01 1.00
C LYS A 80 -11.56 -3.79 1.92
N THR A 81 -10.62 -3.73 2.86
CA THR A 81 -10.55 -2.69 3.88
C THR A 81 -9.09 -2.29 4.06
N PRO A 82 -8.65 -1.12 3.55
CA PRO A 82 -7.32 -0.62 3.82
C PRO A 82 -7.18 -0.15 5.28
N GLN A 83 -5.98 -0.28 5.81
CA GLN A 83 -5.61 0.20 7.15
C GLN A 83 -5.04 1.63 7.10
N MET A 84 -4.36 1.98 6.00
CA MET A 84 -3.77 3.30 5.82
C MET A 84 -3.97 3.81 4.40
N LYS A 85 -3.90 5.13 4.24
CA LYS A 85 -3.92 5.82 2.96
C LYS A 85 -2.88 6.94 2.95
N GLN A 86 -2.04 6.98 1.92
CA GLN A 86 -1.32 8.19 1.58
C GLN A 86 -2.19 9.10 0.71
N TYR A 87 -2.60 10.25 1.27
CA TYR A 87 -3.49 11.21 0.61
C TYR A 87 -2.76 12.46 0.10
N SER A 88 -1.49 12.64 0.48
CA SER A 88 -0.63 13.68 -0.06
C SER A 88 0.83 13.27 -0.16
N GLN A 89 1.57 13.98 -1.02
CA GLN A 89 2.98 13.74 -1.25
C GLN A 89 3.78 15.05 -1.30
N SER A 90 5.00 15.02 -0.76
CA SER A 90 5.97 16.12 -0.84
C SER A 90 5.44 17.48 -0.35
N GLU A 91 4.83 17.51 0.84
CA GLU A 91 4.37 18.73 1.49
C GLU A 91 5.39 19.26 2.51
N TRP A 92 5.59 20.59 2.56
CA TRP A 92 6.39 21.22 3.61
C TRP A 92 5.55 21.47 4.87
N ILE A 93 5.85 20.75 5.94
CA ILE A 93 5.24 20.95 7.26
C ILE A 93 6.37 21.17 8.26
N CYS A 94 6.33 22.29 9.00
CA CYS A 94 7.32 22.59 10.04
C CYS A 94 8.79 22.43 9.58
N ASN A 95 9.11 22.89 8.36
CA ASN A 95 10.44 22.75 7.71
C ASN A 95 10.91 21.31 7.43
N ALA A 96 9.99 20.36 7.33
CA ALA A 96 10.24 19.02 6.82
C ALA A 96 9.40 18.76 5.56
N LEU A 97 10.02 18.16 4.54
CA LEU A 97 9.31 17.66 3.37
C LEU A 97 8.78 16.26 3.69
N VAL A 98 7.47 16.10 3.75
CA VAL A 98 6.81 14.88 4.22
C VAL A 98 5.69 14.44 3.28
N ASP A 99 5.42 13.15 3.32
CA ASP A 99 4.18 12.58 2.81
C ASP A 99 3.15 12.53 3.96
N ARG A 100 1.87 12.50 3.62
CA ARG A 100 0.79 12.56 4.62
C ARG A 100 -0.17 11.40 4.48
N ASP A 101 -0.43 10.80 5.62
CA ASP A 101 -1.23 9.59 5.74
C ASP A 101 -2.40 9.77 6.69
N VAL A 102 -3.47 9.04 6.41
CA VAL A 102 -4.54 8.77 7.36
C VAL A 102 -4.56 7.27 7.61
N TYR A 103 -4.71 6.89 8.87
CA TYR A 103 -4.87 5.50 9.27
C TYR A 103 -6.27 5.30 9.84
N ARG A 104 -6.81 4.10 9.69
CA ARG A 104 -8.06 3.73 10.32
C ARG A 104 -7.79 3.56 11.82
N ASP A 105 -8.42 4.39 12.64
CA ASP A 105 -8.51 4.09 14.07
C ASP A 105 -9.36 2.82 14.20
N GLU A 106 -8.75 1.69 14.56
CA GLU A 106 -9.52 0.63 15.19
C GLU A 106 -10.14 1.21 16.46
N PRO A 107 -11.36 0.78 16.88
CA PRO A 107 -11.81 1.10 18.21
C PRO A 107 -10.74 0.59 19.17
N ARG A 108 -10.06 1.50 19.87
CA ARG A 108 -9.25 1.14 21.02
C ARG A 108 -10.24 0.54 22.01
N ASN A 109 -10.27 -0.78 22.07
CA ASN A 109 -10.98 -1.48 23.13
C ASN A 109 -10.34 -1.02 24.44
N ASN A 110 -11.00 -0.10 25.14
CA ASN A 110 -10.70 0.29 26.52
C ASN A 110 -10.97 -0.89 27.44
#